data_AF-A0A7K2FA01-F1
#
_entry.id   AF-A0A7K2FA01-F1
#
_cell.length_a   1.000
_cell.length_b   1.000
_cell.length_c   1.000
_cell.angle_alpha   90.00
_cell.angle_beta   90.00
_cell.angle_gamma   90.00
#
_symmetry.space_group_name_H-M   'P 1'
#
loop_
_entity.id
_entity.type
_entity.pdbx_description
1 polymer ?
#
loop_
_entity_poly.entity_id
_entity_poly.type
_entity_poly.pdbx_seq_one_letter_code
_entity_poly.pdbx_strand_id
1 'polypeptide(L)'
;MDRTELADFLRRARSRLAPGDVGLSAGPRRRTPGLRREEVAQLAGMSTDYYTRLEQRRGSHPSRQMLTALARALRLTNTERDHLFHLAGEEPPRPGGSSGHVRPGLLLILDRLHDLPAMVVSDWGEVLAQNAMAVALAGGDHTGTNMIRSWFTVPGVRELSPPEYHEQHARAHAASLRAVVAARPEDPGPAALVAELRAASEEFEALWKSHDVLARRPSPKQFLHPVVGLLDLDCDVLLSDGHSQQLIVHSARPGTPAYERLELLRVIGLQDLSPGGLGASPSTDATP
;
A
#
# COMPACT_ATOMS: atom_id res chain seq x y z
N MET A 1 -20.69 11.39 -14.69
CA MET A 1 -21.71 10.35 -14.45
C MET A 1 -22.31 9.90 -15.77
N ASP A 2 -22.06 8.66 -16.16
CA ASP A 2 -22.77 8.00 -17.26
C ASP A 2 -24.00 7.27 -16.71
N ARG A 3 -25.18 7.88 -16.84
CA ARG A 3 -26.43 7.32 -16.31
C ARG A 3 -26.87 6.05 -17.04
N THR A 4 -26.53 5.93 -18.32
CA THR A 4 -26.93 4.79 -19.14
C THR A 4 -26.13 3.57 -18.72
N GLU A 5 -24.81 3.71 -18.65
CA GLU A 5 -23.91 2.64 -18.22
C GLU A 5 -24.12 2.27 -16.76
N LEU A 6 -24.34 3.24 -15.85
CA LEU A 6 -24.65 2.98 -14.44
C LEU A 6 -25.91 2.09 -14.29
N ALA A 7 -26.99 2.45 -14.98
CA ALA A 7 -28.24 1.71 -14.91
C ALA A 7 -28.14 0.29 -15.50
N ASP A 8 -27.33 0.13 -16.55
CA ASP A 8 -27.08 -1.17 -17.18
C ASP A 8 -26.17 -2.04 -16.29
N PHE A 9 -25.16 -1.45 -15.67
CA PHE A 9 -24.26 -2.12 -14.71
C PHE A 9 -25.03 -2.64 -13.49
N LEU A 10 -25.86 -1.80 -12.84
CA LEU A 10 -26.67 -2.21 -11.69
C LEU A 10 -27.63 -3.36 -12.03
N ARG A 11 -28.27 -3.32 -13.21
CA ARG A 11 -29.16 -4.40 -13.68
C ARG A 11 -28.41 -5.72 -13.84
N ARG A 12 -27.22 -5.69 -14.46
CA ARG A 12 -26.38 -6.89 -14.65
C ARG A 12 -25.89 -7.46 -13.33
N ALA A 13 -25.35 -6.62 -12.44
CA ALA A 13 -24.90 -7.03 -11.12
C ALA A 13 -26.04 -7.67 -10.30
N ARG A 14 -27.24 -7.07 -10.33
CA ARG A 14 -28.43 -7.62 -9.67
C ARG A 14 -28.87 -8.96 -10.24
N SER A 15 -28.84 -9.11 -11.57
CA SER A 15 -29.25 -10.37 -12.22
C SER A 15 -28.31 -11.55 -11.94
N ARG A 16 -27.07 -11.28 -11.55
CA ARG A 16 -26.03 -12.29 -11.31
C ARG A 16 -26.14 -12.97 -9.94
N LEU A 17 -26.64 -12.26 -8.92
CA LEU A 17 -26.70 -12.79 -7.56
C LEU A 17 -27.99 -13.58 -7.30
N ALA A 18 -27.83 -14.77 -6.74
CA ALA A 18 -28.93 -15.53 -6.16
C ALA A 18 -29.22 -15.03 -4.74
N PRO A 19 -30.46 -15.20 -4.22
CA PRO A 19 -30.80 -14.85 -2.84
C PRO A 19 -29.88 -15.51 -1.80
N GLY A 20 -29.48 -16.75 -2.05
CA GLY A 20 -28.58 -17.50 -1.16
C GLY A 20 -27.21 -16.83 -0.99
N ASP A 21 -26.68 -16.20 -2.04
CA ASP A 21 -25.36 -15.54 -2.03
C ASP A 21 -25.32 -14.32 -1.08
N VAL A 22 -26.49 -13.80 -0.73
CA VAL A 22 -26.68 -12.65 0.15
C VAL A 22 -27.42 -13.01 1.44
N GLY A 23 -27.59 -14.30 1.73
CA GLY A 23 -28.22 -14.78 2.96
C GLY A 23 -29.76 -14.62 3.00
N LEU A 24 -30.40 -14.44 1.85
CA LEU A 24 -31.85 -14.37 1.72
C LEU A 24 -32.43 -15.73 1.34
N SER A 25 -33.58 -16.08 1.93
CA SER A 25 -34.31 -17.29 1.56
C SER A 25 -34.94 -17.13 0.18
N ALA A 26 -34.78 -18.13 -0.68
CA ALA A 26 -35.49 -18.21 -1.94
C ALA A 26 -36.98 -18.49 -1.66
N GLY A 27 -37.79 -17.44 -1.51
CA GLY A 27 -39.24 -17.58 -1.27
C GLY A 27 -39.95 -18.38 -2.38
N PRO A 28 -41.16 -18.92 -2.11
CA PRO A 28 -41.85 -19.80 -3.04
C PRO A 28 -42.30 -19.08 -4.33
N ARG A 29 -42.13 -19.75 -5.49
CA ARG A 29 -42.52 -19.30 -6.86
C ARG A 29 -41.79 -18.06 -7.38
N ARG A 30 -40.47 -18.16 -7.57
CA ARG A 30 -39.65 -17.10 -8.17
C ARG A 30 -39.64 -17.17 -9.69
N ARG A 31 -39.96 -16.06 -10.37
CA ARG A 31 -39.88 -15.90 -11.84
C ARG A 31 -38.63 -15.16 -12.32
N THR A 32 -37.86 -14.56 -11.42
CA THR A 32 -36.65 -13.79 -11.74
C THR A 32 -35.42 -14.52 -11.20
N PRO A 33 -34.41 -14.82 -12.05
CA PRO A 33 -33.25 -15.62 -11.64
C PRO A 33 -32.36 -14.90 -10.61
N GLY A 34 -32.18 -13.58 -10.73
CA GLY A 34 -31.37 -12.78 -9.79
C GLY A 34 -32.17 -12.05 -8.71
N LEU A 35 -31.52 -11.17 -7.94
CA LEU A 35 -32.17 -10.39 -6.88
C LEU A 35 -33.28 -9.47 -7.41
N ARG A 36 -34.30 -9.23 -6.59
CA ARG A 36 -35.36 -8.24 -6.86
C ARG A 36 -34.89 -6.85 -6.45
N ARG A 37 -35.54 -5.81 -6.99
CA ARG A 37 -35.23 -4.41 -6.62
C ARG A 37 -35.43 -4.15 -5.13
N GLU A 38 -36.50 -4.70 -4.56
CA GLU A 38 -36.83 -4.62 -3.14
C GLU A 38 -35.75 -5.24 -2.25
N GLU A 39 -35.16 -6.36 -2.67
CA GLU A 39 -34.11 -7.05 -1.92
C GLU A 39 -32.79 -6.28 -1.96
N VAL A 40 -32.39 -5.74 -3.12
CA VAL A 40 -31.19 -4.89 -3.22
C VAL A 40 -31.36 -3.63 -2.38
N ALA A 41 -32.53 -2.99 -2.45
CA ALA A 41 -32.83 -1.81 -1.66
C ALA A 41 -32.77 -2.09 -0.16
N GLN A 42 -33.33 -3.22 0.29
CA GLN A 42 -33.23 -3.68 1.67
C GLN A 42 -31.78 -3.90 2.09
N LEU A 43 -30.99 -4.65 1.31
CA LEU A 43 -29.58 -4.94 1.61
C LEU A 43 -28.70 -3.68 1.62
N ALA A 44 -29.03 -2.68 0.81
CA ALA A 44 -28.31 -1.43 0.72
C ALA A 44 -28.85 -0.34 1.68
N GLY A 45 -29.87 -0.63 2.48
CA GLY A 45 -30.47 0.32 3.43
C GLY A 45 -31.08 1.55 2.76
N MET A 46 -31.69 1.40 1.58
CA MET A 46 -32.31 2.49 0.81
C MET A 46 -33.74 2.17 0.40
N SER A 47 -34.47 3.15 -0.10
CA SER A 47 -35.84 2.93 -0.58
C SER A 47 -35.85 2.20 -1.93
N THR A 48 -36.82 1.30 -2.11
CA THR A 48 -37.03 0.58 -3.39
C THR A 48 -37.28 1.54 -4.55
N ASP A 49 -37.99 2.64 -4.30
CA ASP A 49 -38.23 3.70 -5.28
C ASP A 49 -36.92 4.36 -5.74
N TYR A 50 -36.02 4.67 -4.80
CA TYR A 50 -34.73 5.27 -5.12
C TYR A 50 -33.87 4.34 -6.01
N TYR A 51 -33.75 3.06 -5.64
CA TYR A 51 -33.02 2.07 -6.45
C TYR A 51 -33.67 1.88 -7.83
N THR A 52 -35.01 1.88 -7.89
CA THR A 52 -35.75 1.79 -9.15
C THR A 52 -35.45 2.97 -10.07
N ARG A 53 -35.37 4.19 -9.53
CA ARG A 53 -35.01 5.38 -10.31
C ARG A 53 -33.60 5.29 -10.88
N LEU A 54 -32.62 4.81 -10.10
CA LEU A 54 -31.26 4.56 -10.59
C LEU A 54 -31.24 3.59 -11.78
N GLU A 55 -31.93 2.44 -11.71
CA GLU A 55 -32.02 1.50 -12.84
C GLU A 55 -32.78 2.07 -14.05
N GLN A 56 -33.67 3.05 -13.83
CA GLN A 56 -34.43 3.74 -14.88
C GLN A 56 -33.69 4.95 -15.47
N ARG A 57 -32.42 5.18 -15.12
CA ARG A 57 -31.62 6.33 -15.59
C ARG A 57 -32.20 7.68 -15.12
N ARG A 58 -32.95 7.67 -14.01
CA ARG A 58 -33.65 8.82 -13.43
C ARG A 58 -33.15 9.09 -12.00
N GLY A 59 -33.37 10.30 -11.52
CA GLY A 59 -33.04 10.68 -10.14
C GLY A 59 -31.76 11.50 -9.98
N SER A 60 -31.43 11.79 -8.72
CA SER A 60 -30.28 12.58 -8.31
C SER A 60 -28.98 11.77 -8.37
N HIS A 61 -27.83 12.46 -8.35
CA HIS A 61 -26.54 11.81 -8.17
C HIS A 61 -26.55 10.98 -6.88
N PRO A 62 -26.18 9.69 -6.92
CA PRO A 62 -26.02 8.89 -5.72
C PRO A 62 -24.82 9.38 -4.93
N SER A 63 -25.01 9.53 -3.60
CA SER A 63 -23.89 9.91 -2.73
C SER A 63 -22.89 8.77 -2.61
N ARG A 64 -21.65 9.09 -2.21
CA ARG A 64 -20.59 8.10 -1.94
C ARG A 64 -21.02 7.00 -0.96
N GLN A 65 -21.83 7.37 0.06
CA GLN A 65 -22.39 6.42 1.01
C GLN A 65 -23.33 5.42 0.33
N MET A 66 -24.18 5.90 -0.58
CA MET A 66 -25.12 5.06 -1.34
C MET A 66 -24.39 4.13 -2.30
N LEU A 67 -23.34 4.62 -2.99
CA LEU A 67 -22.49 3.80 -3.87
C LEU A 67 -21.77 2.68 -3.08
N THR A 68 -21.26 3.00 -1.89
CA THR A 68 -20.63 2.02 -0.99
C THR A 68 -21.63 0.96 -0.53
N ALA A 69 -22.84 1.37 -0.15
CA ALA A 69 -23.90 0.46 0.25
C ALA A 69 -24.34 -0.46 -0.89
N LEU A 70 -24.45 0.06 -2.11
CA LEU A 70 -24.76 -0.71 -3.31
C LEU A 70 -23.66 -1.72 -3.64
N ALA A 71 -22.39 -1.32 -3.56
CA ALA A 71 -21.28 -2.23 -3.80
C ALA A 71 -21.28 -3.41 -2.81
N ARG A 72 -21.60 -3.15 -1.54
CA ARG A 72 -21.72 -4.20 -0.52
C ARG A 72 -22.92 -5.10 -0.76
N ALA A 73 -24.10 -4.51 -1.02
CA ALA A 73 -25.35 -5.25 -1.24
C ALA A 73 -25.28 -6.16 -2.48
N LEU A 74 -24.60 -5.69 -3.52
CA LEU A 74 -24.39 -6.43 -4.77
C LEU A 74 -23.12 -7.28 -4.78
N ARG A 75 -22.45 -7.44 -3.63
CA ARG A 75 -21.22 -8.24 -3.46
C ARG A 75 -20.20 -7.97 -4.57
N LEU A 76 -20.05 -6.69 -4.95
CA LEU A 76 -19.15 -6.30 -6.02
C LEU A 76 -17.70 -6.58 -5.62
N THR A 77 -16.90 -7.04 -6.56
CA THR A 77 -15.45 -7.07 -6.42
C THR A 77 -14.89 -5.64 -6.30
N ASN A 78 -13.64 -5.49 -5.85
CA ASN A 78 -13.01 -4.17 -5.73
C ASN A 78 -13.01 -3.42 -7.07
N THR A 79 -12.67 -4.10 -8.18
CA THR A 79 -12.70 -3.52 -9.53
C THR A 79 -14.10 -3.09 -9.96
N GLU A 80 -15.12 -3.90 -9.67
CA GLU A 80 -16.52 -3.58 -9.99
C GLU A 80 -17.06 -2.43 -9.15
N ARG A 81 -16.67 -2.35 -7.87
CA ARG A 81 -16.96 -1.20 -7.01
C ARG A 81 -16.31 0.06 -7.57
N ASP A 82 -15.04 0.00 -7.97
CA ASP A 82 -14.35 1.18 -8.48
C ASP A 82 -14.97 1.64 -9.82
N HIS A 83 -15.34 0.69 -10.68
CA HIS A 83 -16.12 0.98 -11.88
C HIS A 83 -17.48 1.63 -11.56
N LEU A 84 -18.22 1.13 -10.56
CA LEU A 84 -19.49 1.73 -10.10
C LEU A 84 -19.32 3.22 -9.72
N PHE A 85 -18.24 3.56 -9.02
CA PHE A 85 -17.94 4.94 -8.62
C PHE A 85 -17.62 5.81 -9.84
N HIS A 86 -16.78 5.33 -10.77
CA HIS A 86 -16.49 6.05 -12.02
C HIS A 86 -17.75 6.30 -12.86
N LEU A 87 -18.64 5.31 -13.00
CA LEU A 87 -19.92 5.46 -13.69
C LEU A 87 -20.80 6.53 -13.02
N ALA A 88 -20.75 6.61 -11.68
CA ALA A 88 -21.43 7.64 -10.91
C ALA A 88 -20.77 9.02 -11.00
N GLY A 89 -19.59 9.16 -11.63
CA GLY A 89 -18.82 10.40 -11.68
C GLY A 89 -18.11 10.73 -10.37
N GLU A 90 -17.92 9.74 -9.50
CA GLU A 90 -17.26 9.86 -8.21
C GLU A 90 -15.90 9.15 -8.24
N GLU A 91 -14.95 9.63 -7.46
CA GLU A 91 -13.69 8.93 -7.24
C GLU A 91 -13.93 7.70 -6.34
N PRO A 92 -13.52 6.48 -6.72
CA PRO A 92 -13.67 5.28 -5.91
C PRO A 92 -13.16 5.45 -4.47
N PRO A 93 -13.76 4.74 -3.49
CA PRO A 93 -13.22 4.72 -2.15
C PRO A 93 -11.93 3.92 -2.20
N ARG A 94 -10.81 4.64 -2.25
CA ARG A 94 -9.48 4.08 -2.02
C ARG A 94 -9.55 3.37 -0.67
N PRO A 95 -9.06 2.14 -0.52
CA PRO A 95 -9.04 1.45 0.76
C PRO A 95 -8.47 2.38 1.83
N GLY A 96 -9.35 2.88 2.70
CA GLY A 96 -9.00 3.74 3.82
C GLY A 96 -8.37 2.88 4.89
N GLY A 97 -7.24 3.35 5.44
CA GLY A 97 -6.42 2.62 6.38
C GLY A 97 -5.62 1.50 5.73
N SER A 98 -4.32 1.47 6.01
CA SER A 98 -3.47 0.30 5.89
C SER A 98 -4.18 -0.93 6.47
N SER A 99 -4.88 -1.69 5.64
CA SER A 99 -4.84 -3.12 5.86
C SER A 99 -3.40 -3.47 5.50
N GLY A 100 -2.58 -3.82 6.48
CA GLY A 100 -1.24 -4.39 6.26
C GLY A 100 -1.23 -5.68 5.41
N HIS A 101 -2.34 -5.97 4.72
CA HIS A 101 -2.50 -7.04 3.77
C HIS A 101 -1.87 -6.64 2.44
N VAL A 102 -0.68 -7.19 2.17
CA VAL A 102 -0.04 -7.11 0.87
C VAL A 102 -0.84 -7.91 -0.15
N ARG A 103 -1.02 -7.36 -1.36
CA ARG A 103 -1.68 -8.10 -2.44
C ARG A 103 -0.95 -9.43 -2.69
N PRO A 104 -1.64 -10.58 -2.77
CA PRO A 104 -1.00 -11.87 -2.99
C PRO A 104 -0.11 -11.92 -4.23
N GLY A 105 -0.49 -11.23 -5.31
CA GLY A 105 0.33 -11.14 -6.52
C GLY A 105 1.66 -10.41 -6.31
N LEU A 106 1.70 -9.39 -5.44
CA LEU A 106 2.96 -8.71 -5.09
C LEU A 106 3.86 -9.59 -4.23
N LEU A 107 3.29 -10.36 -3.29
CA LEU A 107 4.05 -11.34 -2.51
C LEU A 107 4.67 -12.42 -3.41
N LEU A 108 3.89 -12.94 -4.38
CA LEU A 108 4.40 -13.93 -5.34
C LEU A 108 5.55 -13.38 -6.19
N ILE A 109 5.51 -12.10 -6.59
CA ILE A 109 6.62 -11.46 -7.31
C ILE A 109 7.82 -11.30 -6.37
N LEU A 110 7.57 -10.78 -5.17
CA LEU A 110 8.60 -10.53 -4.16
C LEU A 110 9.39 -11.80 -3.83
N ASP A 111 8.72 -12.94 -3.68
CA ASP A 111 9.32 -14.26 -3.43
C ASP A 111 10.20 -14.77 -4.59
N ARG A 112 10.06 -14.22 -5.79
CA ARG A 112 10.83 -14.63 -6.98
C ARG A 112 12.05 -13.75 -7.22
N LEU A 113 12.08 -12.55 -6.64
CA LEU A 113 13.21 -11.64 -6.67
C LEU A 113 14.23 -12.08 -5.61
N HIS A 114 15.10 -13.01 -5.98
CA HIS A 114 16.07 -13.62 -5.05
C HIS A 114 17.44 -12.93 -5.10
N ASP A 115 17.72 -12.21 -6.17
CA ASP A 115 18.97 -11.52 -6.48
C ASP A 115 18.84 -9.99 -6.44
N LEU A 116 17.61 -9.47 -6.49
CA LEU A 116 17.32 -8.04 -6.44
C LEU A 116 16.68 -7.66 -5.09
N PRO A 117 17.22 -6.69 -4.33
CA PRO A 117 16.56 -6.13 -3.17
C PRO A 117 15.22 -5.54 -3.56
N ALA A 118 14.14 -6.04 -2.95
CA ALA A 118 12.80 -5.57 -3.24
C ALA A 118 11.93 -5.51 -1.98
N MET A 119 11.02 -4.55 -1.96
CA MET A 119 10.08 -4.35 -0.86
C MET A 119 8.76 -3.80 -1.36
N VAL A 120 7.69 -4.13 -0.65
CA VAL A 120 6.38 -3.52 -0.86
C VAL A 120 6.18 -2.46 0.21
N VAL A 121 5.87 -1.23 -0.21
CA VAL A 121 5.55 -0.12 0.68
C VAL A 121 4.16 0.43 0.40
N SER A 122 3.54 1.02 1.41
CA SER A 122 2.34 1.84 1.22
C SER A 122 2.66 3.15 0.50
N ASP A 123 1.64 3.83 0.00
CA ASP A 123 1.74 5.17 -0.59
C ASP A 123 2.29 6.24 0.38
N TRP A 124 2.20 6.01 1.69
CA TRP A 124 2.69 6.90 2.75
C TRP A 124 3.95 6.37 3.48
N GLY A 125 4.62 5.37 2.91
CA GLY A 125 5.96 4.94 3.33
C GLY A 125 6.03 3.86 4.40
N GLU A 126 4.93 3.16 4.70
CA GLU A 126 4.93 1.98 5.58
C GLU A 126 5.48 0.77 4.81
N VAL A 127 6.45 0.05 5.37
CA VAL A 127 6.98 -1.19 4.78
C VAL A 127 6.02 -2.33 5.09
N LEU A 128 5.45 -2.92 4.05
CA LEU A 128 4.43 -3.97 4.17
C LEU A 128 5.02 -5.38 3.98
N ALA A 129 6.08 -5.51 3.19
CA ALA A 129 6.86 -6.75 3.04
C ALA A 129 8.25 -6.46 2.47
N GLN A 130 9.21 -7.32 2.78
CA GLN A 130 10.57 -7.29 2.24
C GLN A 130 11.01 -8.69 1.81
N ASN A 131 11.80 -8.78 0.75
CA ASN A 131 12.55 -10.00 0.47
C ASN A 131 13.87 -10.02 1.25
N ALA A 132 14.51 -11.19 1.29
CA ALA A 132 15.75 -11.39 2.03
C ALA A 132 16.89 -10.46 1.56
N MET A 133 16.95 -10.15 0.26
CA MET A 133 17.93 -9.20 -0.29
C MET A 133 17.69 -7.75 0.18
N ALA A 134 16.45 -7.32 0.34
CA ALA A 134 16.12 -6.01 0.91
C ALA A 134 16.43 -5.93 2.41
N VAL A 135 16.21 -7.01 3.15
CA VAL A 135 16.62 -7.12 4.56
C VAL A 135 18.14 -7.01 4.66
N ALA A 136 18.88 -7.74 3.82
CA ALA A 136 20.34 -7.65 3.78
C ALA A 136 20.83 -6.24 3.40
N LEU A 137 20.25 -5.62 2.37
CA LEU A 137 20.63 -4.26 1.93
C LEU A 137 20.37 -3.20 3.01
N ALA A 138 19.26 -3.31 3.74
CA ALA A 138 18.90 -2.37 4.79
C ALA A 138 19.59 -2.66 6.13
N GLY A 139 20.22 -3.83 6.28
CA GLY A 139 20.83 -4.27 7.54
C GLY A 139 19.81 -4.73 8.59
N GLY A 140 18.58 -5.07 8.18
CA GLY A 140 17.52 -5.50 9.10
C GLY A 140 16.13 -5.62 8.46
N ASP A 141 15.23 -6.29 9.17
CA ASP A 141 13.81 -6.34 8.82
C ASP A 141 13.11 -5.10 9.35
N HIS A 142 12.51 -4.36 8.44
CA HIS A 142 11.79 -3.11 8.65
C HIS A 142 10.29 -3.25 8.37
N THR A 143 9.79 -4.47 8.17
CA THR A 143 8.35 -4.73 8.00
C THR A 143 7.55 -4.16 9.17
N GLY A 144 6.49 -3.41 8.86
CA GLY A 144 5.65 -2.70 9.84
C GLY A 144 6.22 -1.35 10.29
N THR A 145 7.42 -0.97 9.86
CA THR A 145 7.98 0.37 10.13
C THR A 145 7.60 1.35 9.02
N ASN A 146 7.52 2.65 9.37
CA ASN A 146 7.33 3.70 8.38
C ASN A 146 8.67 4.38 8.07
N MET A 147 9.13 4.28 6.83
CA MET A 147 10.43 4.80 6.41
C MET A 147 10.53 6.32 6.57
N ILE A 148 9.42 7.04 6.33
CA ILE A 148 9.38 8.50 6.52
C ILE A 148 9.53 8.82 8.01
N ARG A 149 8.80 8.11 8.87
CA ARG A 149 8.94 8.27 10.32
C ARG A 149 10.38 8.04 10.77
N SER A 150 10.93 6.87 10.42
CA SER A 150 12.29 6.48 10.81
C SER A 150 13.35 7.47 10.32
N TRP A 151 13.18 8.05 9.13
CA TRP A 151 14.08 9.08 8.60
C TRP A 151 14.21 10.31 9.52
N PHE A 152 13.12 10.73 10.17
CA PHE A 152 13.08 11.95 10.98
C PHE A 152 13.23 11.70 12.48
N THR A 153 12.97 10.48 12.97
CA THR A 153 12.91 10.20 14.42
C THR A 153 13.90 9.15 14.93
N VAL A 154 14.47 8.32 14.05
CA VAL A 154 15.36 7.23 14.46
C VAL A 154 16.82 7.59 14.12
N PRO A 155 17.71 7.72 15.13
CA PRO A 155 19.13 7.93 14.89
C PRO A 155 19.75 6.80 14.05
N GLY A 156 20.74 7.12 13.23
CA GLY A 156 21.49 6.15 12.42
C GLY A 156 20.80 5.70 11.11
N VAL A 157 19.47 5.86 10.97
CA VAL A 157 18.76 5.44 9.74
C VAL A 157 19.28 6.14 8.48
N ARG A 158 19.72 7.40 8.61
CA ARG A 158 20.26 8.16 7.48
C ARG A 158 21.65 7.71 7.05
N GLU A 159 22.40 7.02 7.90
CA GLU A 159 23.79 6.61 7.62
C GLU A 159 23.89 5.60 6.48
N LEU A 160 22.78 4.90 6.18
CA LEU A 160 22.67 4.05 4.99
C LEU A 160 22.67 4.86 3.68
N SER A 161 22.46 6.18 3.72
CA SER A 161 22.55 7.07 2.56
C SER A 161 23.74 8.03 2.70
N PRO A 162 24.42 8.42 1.60
CA PRO A 162 25.46 9.44 1.67
C PRO A 162 24.92 10.78 2.21
N PRO A 163 25.64 11.47 3.10
CA PRO A 163 25.19 12.71 3.74
C PRO A 163 24.72 13.81 2.77
N GLU A 164 25.36 13.91 1.60
CA GLU A 164 25.03 14.88 0.56
C GLU A 164 23.60 14.72 0.01
N TYR A 165 22.99 13.54 0.14
CA TYR A 165 21.62 13.27 -0.30
C TYR A 165 20.58 13.42 0.82
N HIS A 166 21.00 13.62 2.08
CA HIS A 166 20.07 13.62 3.22
C HIS A 166 19.01 14.71 3.09
N GLU A 167 19.42 15.93 2.75
CA GLU A 167 18.52 17.07 2.58
C GLU A 167 17.52 16.83 1.44
N GLN A 168 17.99 16.24 0.33
CA GLN A 168 17.14 15.90 -0.81
C GLN A 168 16.11 14.82 -0.45
N HIS A 169 16.52 13.77 0.26
CA HIS A 169 15.64 12.70 0.73
C HIS A 169 14.60 13.24 1.72
N ALA A 170 15.00 14.08 2.67
CA ALA A 170 14.10 14.71 3.63
C ALA A 170 13.00 15.52 2.93
N ARG A 171 13.37 16.37 1.97
CA ARG A 171 12.43 17.12 1.13
C ARG A 171 11.46 16.21 0.37
N ALA A 172 11.98 15.16 -0.27
CA ALA A 172 11.16 14.22 -1.03
C ALA A 172 10.15 13.49 -0.13
N HIS A 173 10.56 13.10 1.08
CA HIS A 173 9.67 12.47 2.05
C HIS A 173 8.54 13.40 2.49
N ALA A 174 8.86 14.66 2.86
CA ALA A 174 7.86 15.65 3.25
C ALA A 174 6.86 15.95 2.10
N ALA A 175 7.37 16.13 0.87
CA ALA A 175 6.54 16.37 -0.30
C ALA A 175 5.62 15.17 -0.63
N SER A 176 6.14 13.94 -0.54
CA SER A 176 5.35 12.73 -0.77
C SER A 176 4.22 12.60 0.24
N LEU A 177 4.50 12.82 1.53
CA LEU A 177 3.46 12.72 2.57
C LEU A 177 2.39 13.81 2.41
N ARG A 178 2.78 15.02 1.97
CA ARG A 178 1.83 16.10 1.63
C ARG A 178 0.89 15.70 0.49
N ALA A 179 1.42 15.10 -0.57
CA ALA A 179 0.60 14.63 -1.69
C ALA A 179 -0.42 13.57 -1.24
N VAL A 180 -0.02 12.65 -0.36
CA VAL A 180 -0.94 11.63 0.18
C VAL A 180 -2.05 12.24 1.03
N VAL A 181 -1.72 13.14 1.96
CA VAL A 181 -2.72 13.80 2.81
C VAL A 181 -3.71 14.62 1.97
N ALA A 182 -3.22 15.34 0.96
CA ALA A 182 -4.08 16.08 0.05
C ALA A 182 -5.02 15.17 -0.76
N ALA A 183 -4.55 13.99 -1.15
CA ALA A 183 -5.34 13.00 -1.89
C ALA A 183 -6.31 12.19 -1.00
N ARG A 184 -6.10 12.17 0.33
CA ARG A 184 -6.85 11.35 1.31
C ARG A 184 -7.21 12.18 2.55
N PRO A 185 -8.00 13.27 2.43
CA PRO A 185 -8.28 14.17 3.56
C PRO A 185 -9.03 13.50 4.72
N GLU A 186 -9.83 12.46 4.45
CA GLU A 186 -10.61 11.73 5.45
C GLU A 186 -9.84 10.55 6.08
N ASP A 187 -8.58 10.30 5.67
CA ASP A 187 -7.78 9.21 6.22
C ASP A 187 -6.96 9.68 7.43
N PRO A 188 -7.24 9.18 8.64
CA PRO A 188 -6.53 9.62 9.84
C PRO A 188 -5.07 9.15 9.89
N GLY A 189 -4.67 8.12 9.14
CA GLY A 189 -3.32 7.55 9.22
C GLY A 189 -2.23 8.51 8.78
N PRO A 190 -2.20 8.94 7.51
CA PRO A 190 -1.22 9.91 7.02
C PRO A 190 -1.28 11.25 7.77
N ALA A 191 -2.49 11.70 8.14
CA ALA A 191 -2.68 12.93 8.92
C ALA A 191 -2.07 12.84 10.32
N ALA A 192 -2.24 11.71 11.01
CA ALA A 192 -1.64 11.46 12.32
C ALA A 192 -0.11 11.38 12.23
N LEU A 193 0.44 10.75 11.18
CA LEU A 193 1.88 10.73 10.96
C LEU A 193 2.44 12.14 10.77
N VAL A 194 1.79 12.99 9.97
CA VAL A 194 2.20 14.39 9.83
C VAL A 194 2.20 15.10 11.17
N ALA A 195 1.13 14.97 11.96
CA ALA A 195 1.05 15.62 13.26
C ALA A 195 2.17 15.17 14.20
N GLU A 196 2.48 13.87 14.22
CA GLU A 196 3.60 13.31 14.98
C GLU A 196 4.95 13.89 14.52
N LEU A 197 5.25 13.87 13.22
CA LEU A 197 6.55 14.32 12.71
C LEU A 197 6.77 15.81 12.89
N ARG A 198 5.70 16.61 12.77
CA ARG A 198 5.75 18.05 13.07
C ARG A 198 6.07 18.35 14.53
N ALA A 199 5.67 17.48 15.45
CA ALA A 199 5.98 17.60 16.87
C ALA A 199 7.37 17.05 17.22
N ALA A 200 7.82 16.00 16.54
CA ALA A 200 9.04 15.27 16.86
C ALA A 200 10.31 15.77 16.14
N SER A 201 10.17 16.50 15.02
CA SER A 201 11.31 16.92 14.20
C SER A 201 11.17 18.36 13.70
N GLU A 202 12.05 19.24 14.18
CA GLU A 202 12.12 20.65 13.73
C GLU A 202 12.42 20.75 12.22
N GLU A 203 13.27 19.85 11.71
CA GLU A 203 13.56 19.74 10.28
C GLU A 203 12.31 19.40 9.48
N PHE A 204 11.53 18.41 9.92
CA PHE A 204 10.27 18.06 9.27
C PHE A 204 9.29 19.23 9.30
N GLU A 205 9.16 19.92 10.43
CA GLU A 205 8.27 21.09 10.55
C GLU A 205 8.67 22.22 9.58
N ALA A 206 9.97 22.49 9.42
CA ALA A 206 10.47 23.47 8.46
C ALA A 206 10.12 23.09 7.01
N LEU A 207 10.38 21.83 6.63
CA LEU A 207 10.03 21.28 5.31
C LEU A 207 8.51 21.19 5.09
N TRP A 208 7.74 20.99 6.16
CA TRP A 208 6.29 20.99 6.08
C TRP A 208 5.73 22.40 5.85
N LYS A 209 6.38 23.43 6.38
CA LYS A 209 6.01 24.83 6.15
C LYS A 209 6.40 25.35 4.77
N SER A 210 7.44 24.82 4.13
CA SER A 210 7.86 25.28 2.80
C SER A 210 6.85 24.98 1.69
N HIS A 211 5.90 24.06 1.92
CA HIS A 211 4.87 23.66 0.95
C HIS A 211 5.42 23.12 -0.38
N ASP A 212 6.67 22.65 -0.40
CA ASP A 212 7.27 22.10 -1.62
C ASP A 212 6.49 20.88 -2.14
N VAL A 213 6.08 20.93 -3.41
CA VAL A 213 5.47 19.80 -4.11
C VAL A 213 6.48 19.26 -5.11
N LEU A 214 7.11 18.16 -4.76
CA LEU A 214 8.07 17.46 -5.62
C LEU A 214 7.38 16.25 -6.26
N ALA A 215 7.44 16.18 -7.59
CA ALA A 215 7.12 14.94 -8.29
C ALA A 215 8.24 13.93 -8.04
N ARG A 216 7.93 12.80 -7.39
CA ARG A 216 8.89 11.71 -7.21
C ARG A 216 9.27 11.16 -8.58
N ARG A 217 10.51 11.40 -9.01
CA ARG A 217 11.07 10.78 -10.22
C ARG A 217 11.85 9.53 -9.81
N PRO A 218 11.83 8.45 -10.62
CA PRO A 218 12.81 7.39 -10.50
C PRO A 218 14.20 8.02 -10.59
N SER A 219 14.99 7.84 -9.55
CA SER A 219 16.36 8.31 -9.45
C SER A 219 17.19 7.14 -8.96
N PRO A 220 18.42 6.98 -9.45
CA PRO A 220 19.39 6.10 -8.83
C PRO A 220 19.44 6.37 -7.32
N LYS A 221 19.59 5.31 -6.55
CA LYS A 221 19.72 5.34 -5.10
C LYS A 221 21.10 4.84 -4.70
N GLN A 222 21.76 5.66 -3.89
CA GLN A 222 23.04 5.32 -3.32
C GLN A 222 22.87 4.81 -1.89
N PHE A 223 23.42 3.63 -1.63
CA PHE A 223 23.42 2.99 -0.32
C PHE A 223 24.86 2.84 0.19
N LEU A 224 25.13 3.27 1.41
CA LEU A 224 26.39 3.05 2.12
C LEU A 224 26.23 1.81 3.01
N HIS A 225 26.44 0.63 2.43
CA HIS A 225 26.33 -0.61 3.19
C HIS A 225 27.61 -0.83 4.02
N PRO A 226 27.51 -1.16 5.32
CA PRO A 226 28.68 -1.27 6.20
C PRO A 226 29.68 -2.35 5.78
N VAL A 227 29.21 -3.40 5.09
CA VAL A 227 30.06 -4.53 4.68
C VAL A 227 30.54 -4.46 3.23
N VAL A 228 29.70 -3.99 2.31
CA VAL A 228 30.02 -3.99 0.85
C VAL A 228 30.30 -2.59 0.30
N GLY A 229 30.23 -1.56 1.14
CA GLY A 229 30.48 -0.17 0.78
C GLY A 229 29.37 0.45 -0.05
N LEU A 230 29.77 1.41 -0.89
CA LEU A 230 28.84 2.18 -1.73
C LEU A 230 28.25 1.34 -2.87
N LEU A 231 26.93 1.25 -2.87
CA LEU A 231 26.09 0.64 -3.90
C LEU A 231 25.29 1.74 -4.62
N ASP A 232 25.53 1.91 -5.91
CA ASP A 232 24.72 2.79 -6.77
C ASP A 232 23.72 1.93 -7.55
N LEU A 233 22.45 1.98 -7.15
CA LEU A 233 21.41 1.09 -7.64
C LEU A 233 20.33 1.87 -8.39
N ASP A 234 19.93 1.36 -9.55
CA ASP A 234 18.71 1.79 -10.22
C ASP A 234 17.51 1.48 -9.30
N CYS A 235 16.51 2.37 -9.28
CA CYS A 235 15.35 2.26 -8.41
C CYS A 235 14.07 2.32 -9.25
N ASP A 236 13.46 1.16 -9.45
CA ASP A 236 12.19 1.03 -10.14
C ASP A 236 11.04 0.95 -9.14
N VAL A 237 9.96 1.69 -9.44
CA VAL A 237 8.76 1.71 -8.60
C VAL A 237 7.58 1.24 -9.45
N LEU A 238 7.09 0.04 -9.16
CA LEU A 238 5.88 -0.51 -9.79
C LEU A 238 4.69 -0.24 -8.88
N LEU A 239 3.71 0.48 -9.40
CA LEU A 239 2.51 0.87 -8.66
C LEU A 239 1.44 -0.22 -8.80
N SER A 240 0.82 -0.61 -7.69
CA SER A 240 -0.37 -1.45 -7.76
C SER A 240 -1.56 -0.65 -8.31
N ASP A 241 -2.57 -1.36 -8.84
CA ASP A 241 -3.86 -0.73 -9.15
C ASP A 241 -4.37 0.08 -7.93
N GLY A 242 -4.80 1.31 -8.17
CA GLY A 242 -5.22 2.25 -7.12
C GLY A 242 -4.09 2.97 -6.38
N HIS A 243 -2.82 2.74 -6.75
CA HIS A 243 -1.62 3.42 -6.23
C HIS A 243 -1.40 3.36 -4.71
N SER A 244 -2.07 2.46 -3.99
CA SER A 244 -1.99 2.33 -2.53
C SER A 244 -0.80 1.49 -2.05
N GLN A 245 -0.27 0.62 -2.92
CA GLN A 245 0.94 -0.17 -2.67
C GLN A 245 1.94 0.04 -3.81
N GLN A 246 3.22 0.05 -3.46
CA GLN A 246 4.33 0.25 -4.39
C GLN A 246 5.34 -0.86 -4.17
N LEU A 247 5.66 -1.59 -5.23
CA LEU A 247 6.81 -2.49 -5.24
C LEU A 247 8.03 -1.68 -5.66
N ILE A 248 9.00 -1.56 -4.76
CA ILE A 248 10.29 -0.93 -5.02
C ILE A 248 11.29 -2.05 -5.30
N VAL A 249 11.98 -1.97 -6.42
CA VAL A 249 13.04 -2.91 -6.81
C VAL A 249 14.32 -2.13 -7.03
N HIS A 250 15.40 -2.59 -6.41
CA HIS A 250 16.74 -2.07 -6.62
C HIS A 250 17.53 -3.00 -7.52
N SER A 251 18.12 -2.45 -8.58
CA SER A 251 18.90 -3.24 -9.54
C SER A 251 20.22 -2.58 -9.89
N ALA A 252 21.15 -3.37 -10.40
CA ALA A 252 22.41 -2.89 -10.94
C ALA A 252 22.66 -3.56 -12.28
N ARG A 253 23.22 -2.82 -13.24
CA ARG A 253 23.51 -3.36 -14.57
C ARG A 253 24.66 -4.36 -14.50
N PRO A 254 24.56 -5.55 -15.12
CA PRO A 254 25.66 -6.50 -15.19
C PRO A 254 26.96 -5.87 -15.72
N GLY A 255 28.09 -6.26 -15.14
CA GLY A 255 29.42 -5.71 -15.49
C GLY A 255 29.74 -4.36 -14.86
N THR A 256 28.91 -3.87 -13.93
CA THR A 256 29.22 -2.67 -13.13
C THR A 256 29.74 -3.04 -11.74
N PRO A 257 30.53 -2.16 -11.07
CA PRO A 257 30.95 -2.39 -9.69
C PRO A 257 29.78 -2.53 -8.71
N ALA A 258 28.66 -1.84 -8.98
CA ALA A 258 27.45 -1.96 -8.17
C ALA A 258 26.84 -3.36 -8.27
N TYR A 259 26.85 -3.97 -9.46
CA TYR A 259 26.40 -5.34 -9.67
C TYR A 259 27.28 -6.34 -8.91
N GLU A 260 28.60 -6.22 -8.99
CA GLU A 260 29.52 -7.10 -8.25
C GLU A 260 29.34 -7.01 -6.73
N ARG A 261 29.11 -5.80 -6.20
CA ARG A 261 28.81 -5.60 -4.77
C ARG A 261 27.44 -6.15 -4.37
N LEU A 262 26.45 -6.08 -5.27
CA LEU A 262 25.12 -6.65 -5.03
C LEU A 262 25.18 -8.18 -5.00
N GLU A 263 25.96 -8.79 -5.90
CA GLU A 263 26.26 -10.22 -5.89
C GLU A 263 26.98 -10.63 -4.60
N LEU A 264 27.97 -9.85 -4.17
CA LEU A 264 28.65 -10.07 -2.89
C LEU A 264 27.68 -9.98 -1.71
N LEU A 265 26.81 -8.96 -1.69
CA LEU A 265 25.77 -8.80 -0.68
C LEU A 265 24.84 -10.01 -0.62
N ARG A 266 24.46 -10.59 -1.77
CA ARG A 266 23.64 -11.81 -1.80
C ARG A 266 24.32 -12.99 -1.12
N VAL A 267 25.63 -13.15 -1.32
CA VAL A 267 26.38 -14.25 -0.71
C VAL A 267 26.51 -14.06 0.80
N ILE A 268 26.91 -12.86 1.24
CA ILE A 268 27.20 -12.60 2.66
C ILE A 268 25.97 -12.27 3.51
N GLY A 269 24.94 -11.67 2.91
CA GLY A 269 23.74 -11.22 3.62
C GLY A 269 22.71 -12.32 3.84
N LEU A 270 22.81 -13.42 3.07
CA LEU A 270 21.99 -14.63 3.25
C LEU A 270 22.72 -15.72 4.05
N GLN A 271 24.02 -15.55 4.27
CA GLN A 271 24.85 -16.41 5.12
C GLN A 271 25.18 -15.64 6.38
N ASP A 272 24.30 -15.69 7.38
CA ASP A 272 24.50 -15.01 8.66
C ASP A 272 25.87 -15.40 9.27
N LEU A 273 26.84 -14.49 9.22
CA LEU A 273 28.17 -14.60 9.83
C LEU A 273 28.29 -13.65 11.02
N SER A 274 27.25 -13.58 11.85
CA SER A 274 27.35 -12.96 13.17
C SER A 274 28.37 -13.75 14.03
N PRO A 275 29.54 -13.20 14.38
CA PRO A 275 30.48 -13.88 15.26
C PRO A 275 30.06 -13.60 16.71
N GLY A 276 29.27 -14.47 17.31
CA GLY A 276 28.79 -14.24 18.68
C GLY A 276 28.04 -15.42 19.29
N GLY A 277 28.73 -16.53 19.54
CA GLY A 277 28.13 -17.69 20.20
C GLY A 277 29.12 -18.76 20.64
N LEU A 278 30.30 -18.37 21.14
CA LEU A 278 31.20 -19.28 21.84
C LEU A 278 31.40 -18.79 23.27
N GLY A 279 30.92 -19.58 24.23
CA GLY A 279 31.43 -19.57 25.61
C GLY A 279 30.39 -19.34 26.69
N ALA A 280 29.76 -20.42 27.16
CA ALA A 280 29.73 -20.76 28.59
C ALA A 280 29.09 -22.15 28.76
N SER A 281 29.94 -23.18 28.83
CA SER A 281 29.56 -24.45 29.44
C SER A 281 29.22 -24.22 30.91
N PRO A 282 28.12 -24.77 31.45
CA PRO A 282 27.89 -24.72 32.89
C PRO A 282 28.91 -25.62 33.59
N SER A 283 29.75 -25.00 34.40
CA SER A 283 30.64 -25.66 35.35
C SER A 283 29.80 -26.50 36.32
N THR A 284 30.06 -27.80 36.29
CA THR A 284 29.82 -28.71 37.40
C THR A 284 30.53 -28.15 38.63
N ASP A 285 29.80 -27.85 39.71
CA ASP A 285 30.37 -28.09 41.03
C ASP A 285 29.32 -28.47 42.05
N ALA A 286 29.73 -29.41 42.89
CA ALA A 286 28.91 -30.24 43.72
C ALA A 286 29.13 -29.87 45.20
N THR A 287 28.03 -29.55 45.91
CA THR A 287 27.78 -29.88 47.35
C THR A 287 28.78 -29.32 48.41
N PRO A 288 28.55 -29.45 49.74
CA PRO A 288 27.58 -30.25 50.50
C PRO A 288 26.32 -29.50 50.97
#